data_AF-A0A4C1X2T7-F1
#
_entry.id   AF-A0A4C1X2T7-F1
#
_cell.length_a   1.000
_cell.length_b   1.000
_cell.length_c   1.000
_cell.angle_alpha   90.00
_cell.angle_beta   90.00
_cell.angle_gamma   90.00
#
_symmetry.space_group_name_H-M   'P 1'
#
loop_
_entity.id
_entity.type
_entity.pdbx_description
1 polymer ?
#
loop_
_entity_poly.entity_id
_entity_poly.type
_entity_poly.pdbx_seq_one_letter_code
_entity_poly.pdbx_strand_id
1 'polypeptide(L)'
;MPRKRTQLSRQTATAKRLRVLRSNETEDENMHRLATQRAITEQNRARESSVERSQRLASQNFRTLANRQRESSADRSQRLASQNARTLANRDRESSAERSQRLASQNSRTLANRDRESSAERSQRLTQQNARSTRNRTRRQHNLLNAAFAYDCTVDYSELNDIDIGRMDKICNLCQAKMGS
;
A
#
# COMPACT_ATOMS: atom_id res chain seq x y z
N MET A 1 -20.42 -24.16 -57.67
CA MET A 1 -20.31 -24.79 -56.33
C MET A 1 -20.11 -23.71 -55.26
N PRO A 2 -21.08 -23.44 -54.38
CA PRO A 2 -20.90 -22.44 -53.32
C PRO A 2 -19.90 -22.93 -52.26
N ARG A 3 -18.85 -22.15 -51.99
CA ARG A 3 -17.83 -22.49 -50.99
C ARG A 3 -18.45 -22.51 -49.58
N LYS A 4 -18.43 -23.68 -48.91
CA LYS A 4 -18.84 -23.80 -47.50
C LYS A 4 -17.91 -22.94 -46.64
N ARG A 5 -18.45 -21.89 -46.00
CA ARG A 5 -17.71 -21.07 -45.03
C ARG A 5 -17.24 -21.93 -43.86
N THR A 6 -15.95 -21.83 -43.54
CA THR A 6 -15.31 -22.51 -42.41
C THR A 6 -15.85 -22.03 -41.06
N GLN A 7 -15.77 -22.86 -40.02
CA GLN A 7 -16.31 -22.57 -38.69
C GLN A 7 -15.72 -21.28 -38.08
N LEU A 8 -14.43 -21.01 -38.32
CA LEU A 8 -13.76 -19.76 -37.93
C LEU A 8 -14.39 -18.52 -38.60
N SER A 9 -14.76 -18.60 -39.88
CA SER A 9 -15.43 -17.51 -40.59
C SER A 9 -16.85 -17.23 -40.04
N ARG A 10 -17.55 -18.27 -39.58
CA ARG A 10 -18.86 -18.13 -38.94
C ARG A 10 -18.75 -17.50 -37.55
N GLN A 11 -17.79 -17.95 -36.73
CA GLN A 11 -17.53 -17.40 -35.39
C GLN A 11 -17.13 -15.92 -35.42
N THR A 12 -16.38 -15.50 -36.45
CA THR A 12 -16.03 -14.08 -36.62
C THR A 12 -17.21 -13.23 -37.09
N ALA A 13 -18.10 -13.77 -37.92
CA ALA A 13 -19.32 -13.09 -38.34
C ALA A 13 -20.33 -12.92 -37.19
N THR A 14 -20.50 -13.95 -36.35
CA THR A 14 -21.37 -13.87 -35.16
C THR A 14 -20.81 -12.90 -34.12
N ALA A 15 -19.49 -12.91 -33.88
CA ALA A 15 -18.84 -11.95 -33.00
C ALA A 15 -19.01 -10.50 -33.49
N LYS A 16 -18.87 -10.26 -34.80
CA LYS A 16 -19.13 -8.94 -35.41
C LYS A 16 -20.58 -8.50 -35.21
N ARG A 17 -21.56 -9.39 -35.47
CA ARG A 17 -22.98 -9.09 -35.26
C ARG A 17 -23.29 -8.77 -33.80
N LEU A 18 -22.78 -9.55 -32.86
CA LEU A 18 -22.96 -9.30 -31.43
C LEU A 18 -22.33 -7.98 -30.98
N ARG A 19 -21.20 -7.58 -31.56
CA ARG A 19 -20.59 -6.28 -31.28
C ARG A 19 -21.50 -5.12 -31.70
N VAL A 20 -22.07 -5.20 -32.90
CA VAL A 20 -23.00 -4.18 -33.42
C VAL A 20 -24.30 -4.14 -32.59
N LEU A 21 -24.84 -5.30 -32.21
CA LEU A 21 -26.00 -5.35 -31.33
C LEU A 21 -25.69 -4.68 -29.99
N ARG A 22 -24.55 -5.01 -29.35
CA ARG A 22 -24.15 -4.41 -28.08
C ARG A 22 -23.86 -2.91 -28.15
N SER A 23 -23.34 -2.42 -29.28
CA SER A 23 -23.10 -0.97 -29.44
C SER A 23 -24.38 -0.17 -29.61
N ASN A 24 -25.47 -0.83 -29.99
CA ASN A 24 -26.77 -0.22 -30.24
C ASN A 24 -27.77 -0.50 -29.10
N GLU A 25 -27.36 -1.20 -28.04
CA GLU A 25 -28.19 -1.45 -26.85
C GLU A 25 -28.51 -0.10 -26.17
N THR A 26 -29.77 0.07 -25.76
CA THR A 26 -30.12 1.17 -24.86
C THR A 26 -29.55 0.92 -23.46
N GLU A 27 -29.54 1.95 -22.61
CA GLU A 27 -29.09 1.80 -21.22
C GLU A 27 -29.92 0.75 -20.46
N ASP A 28 -31.24 0.74 -20.64
CA ASP A 28 -32.14 -0.23 -20.03
C ASP A 28 -31.88 -1.66 -20.52
N GLU A 29 -31.69 -1.84 -21.82
CA GLU A 29 -31.36 -3.14 -22.41
C GLU A 29 -30.01 -3.68 -21.91
N ASN A 30 -28.99 -2.81 -21.84
CA ASN A 30 -27.69 -3.16 -21.31
C ASN A 30 -27.78 -3.52 -19.81
N MET A 31 -28.52 -2.74 -19.02
CA MET A 31 -28.75 -3.00 -17.61
C MET A 31 -29.48 -4.33 -17.38
N HIS A 32 -30.54 -4.59 -18.15
CA HIS A 32 -31.27 -5.85 -18.11
C HIS A 32 -30.37 -7.04 -18.49
N ARG A 33 -29.57 -6.91 -19.55
CA ARG A 33 -28.62 -7.96 -19.96
C ARG A 33 -27.57 -8.23 -18.88
N LEU A 34 -27.00 -7.19 -18.27
CA LEU A 34 -26.01 -7.32 -17.19
C LEU A 34 -26.64 -7.93 -15.92
N ALA A 35 -27.88 -7.56 -15.59
CA ALA A 35 -28.62 -8.14 -14.47
C ALA A 35 -28.88 -9.65 -14.69
N THR A 36 -29.36 -10.03 -15.87
CA THR A 36 -29.56 -11.43 -16.25
C THR A 36 -28.25 -12.20 -16.21
N GLN A 37 -27.15 -11.62 -16.73
CA GLN A 37 -25.83 -12.25 -16.65
C GLN A 37 -25.37 -12.47 -15.20
N ARG A 38 -25.57 -11.50 -14.31
CA ARG A 38 -25.25 -11.63 -12.89
C ARG A 38 -26.04 -12.75 -12.24
N ALA A 39 -27.35 -12.79 -12.45
CA ALA A 39 -28.23 -13.83 -11.90
C ALA A 39 -27.79 -15.24 -12.33
N ILE A 40 -27.46 -15.44 -13.61
CA ILE A 40 -26.95 -16.71 -14.13
C ILE A 40 -25.61 -17.06 -13.45
N THR A 41 -24.69 -16.10 -13.34
CA THR A 41 -23.39 -16.37 -12.69
C THR A 41 -23.54 -16.70 -11.20
N GLU A 42 -24.48 -16.07 -10.51
CA GLU A 42 -24.77 -16.33 -9.11
C GLU A 42 -25.37 -17.72 -8.92
N GLN A 43 -26.35 -18.09 -9.75
CA GLN A 43 -26.93 -19.44 -9.74
C GLN A 43 -25.87 -20.52 -10.00
N ASN A 44 -24.99 -20.29 -10.97
CA ASN A 44 -23.89 -21.23 -11.26
C ASN A 44 -22.91 -21.33 -10.10
N ARG A 45 -22.59 -20.22 -9.42
CA ARG A 45 -21.73 -20.23 -8.22
C ARG A 45 -22.38 -20.92 -7.03
N ALA A 46 -23.69 -20.78 -6.85
CA ALA A 46 -24.43 -21.43 -5.77
C ALA A 46 -24.49 -22.96 -5.94
N ARG A 47 -24.46 -23.44 -7.17
CA ARG A 47 -24.47 -24.87 -7.52
C ARG A 47 -23.08 -25.49 -7.68
N GLU A 48 -22.02 -24.68 -7.55
CA GLU A 48 -20.64 -25.10 -7.76
C GLU A 48 -20.21 -26.10 -6.67
N SER A 49 -19.66 -27.24 -7.08
CA SER A 49 -19.03 -28.18 -6.16
C SER A 49 -17.75 -27.60 -5.54
N SER A 50 -17.29 -28.19 -4.45
CA SER A 50 -16.02 -27.78 -3.81
C SER A 50 -14.82 -27.88 -4.76
N VAL A 51 -14.80 -28.89 -5.64
CA VAL A 51 -13.73 -29.11 -6.62
C VAL A 51 -13.77 -28.02 -7.70
N GLU A 52 -14.94 -27.76 -8.28
CA GLU A 52 -15.10 -26.70 -9.30
C GLU A 52 -14.75 -25.33 -8.72
N ARG A 53 -15.20 -25.04 -7.49
CA ARG A 53 -14.86 -23.81 -6.77
C ARG A 53 -13.37 -23.65 -6.59
N SER A 54 -12.69 -24.72 -6.18
CA SER A 54 -11.24 -24.72 -5.99
C SER A 54 -10.50 -24.49 -7.31
N GLN A 55 -10.90 -25.15 -8.39
CA GLN A 55 -10.32 -24.97 -9.72
C GLN A 55 -10.53 -23.55 -10.26
N ARG A 56 -11.74 -22.98 -10.07
CA ARG A 56 -12.05 -21.61 -10.48
C ARG A 56 -11.22 -20.59 -9.70
N LEU A 57 -11.09 -20.75 -8.39
CA LEU A 57 -10.26 -19.87 -7.56
C LEU A 57 -8.78 -19.99 -7.91
N ALA A 58 -8.27 -21.20 -8.15
CA ALA A 58 -6.91 -21.42 -8.62
C ALA A 58 -6.64 -20.72 -9.97
N SER A 59 -7.57 -20.86 -10.93
CA SER A 59 -7.50 -20.20 -12.23
C SER A 59 -7.55 -18.67 -12.11
N GLN A 60 -8.38 -18.14 -11.20
CA GLN A 60 -8.45 -16.71 -10.91
C GLN A 60 -7.14 -16.18 -10.30
N ASN A 61 -6.56 -16.92 -9.35
CA ASN A 61 -5.28 -16.59 -8.75
C ASN A 61 -4.17 -16.57 -9.79
N PHE A 62 -4.10 -17.58 -10.67
CA PHE A 62 -3.12 -17.64 -11.76
C PHE A 62 -3.20 -16.41 -12.68
N ARG A 63 -4.41 -16.05 -13.13
CA ARG A 63 -4.61 -14.84 -13.95
C ARG A 63 -4.21 -13.57 -13.22
N THR A 64 -4.51 -13.47 -11.92
CA THR A 64 -4.14 -12.32 -11.09
C THR A 64 -2.62 -12.19 -10.97
N LEU A 65 -1.91 -13.30 -10.74
CA LEU A 65 -0.45 -13.32 -10.69
C LEU A 65 0.16 -12.95 -12.03
N ALA A 66 -0.32 -13.53 -13.13
CA ALA A 66 0.15 -13.21 -14.48
C ALA A 66 -0.08 -11.74 -14.85
N ASN A 67 -1.16 -11.13 -14.37
CA ASN A 67 -1.40 -9.69 -14.56
C ASN A 67 -0.47 -8.85 -13.70
N ARG A 68 -0.24 -9.23 -12.43
CA ARG A 68 0.73 -8.55 -11.55
C ARG A 68 2.16 -8.63 -12.06
N GLN A 69 2.54 -9.74 -12.71
CA GLN A 69 3.89 -9.90 -13.26
C GLN A 69 4.12 -9.02 -14.49
N ARG A 70 3.05 -8.69 -15.23
CA ARG A 70 3.09 -7.85 -16.44
C ARG A 70 2.73 -6.38 -16.17
N GLU A 71 2.41 -6.02 -14.92
CA GLU A 71 1.99 -4.66 -14.59
C GLU A 71 3.17 -3.68 -14.71
N SER A 72 2.89 -2.47 -15.21
CA SER A 72 3.90 -1.42 -15.23
C SER A 72 4.16 -0.87 -13.82
N SER A 73 5.29 -0.19 -13.62
CA SER A 73 5.58 0.48 -12.34
C SER A 73 4.52 1.53 -11.97
N ALA A 74 3.92 2.20 -12.97
CA ALA A 74 2.84 3.16 -12.77
C ALA A 74 1.56 2.45 -12.28
N ASP A 75 1.14 1.38 -12.97
CA ASP A 75 -0.03 0.58 -12.58
C ASP A 75 0.14 -0.03 -11.18
N ARG A 76 1.34 -0.54 -10.88
CA ARG A 76 1.70 -1.06 -9.55
C ARG A 76 1.53 0.01 -8.49
N SER A 77 2.07 1.20 -8.74
CA SER A 77 1.99 2.33 -7.81
C SER A 77 0.55 2.76 -7.56
N GLN A 78 -0.25 2.90 -8.62
CA GLN A 78 -1.66 3.24 -8.51
C GLN A 78 -2.45 2.15 -7.76
N ARG A 79 -2.19 0.87 -8.02
CA ARG A 79 -2.83 -0.25 -7.33
C ARG A 79 -2.49 -0.26 -5.83
N LEU A 80 -1.23 -0.04 -5.46
CA LEU A 80 -0.78 0.04 -4.07
C LEU A 80 -1.36 1.27 -3.35
N ALA A 81 -1.37 2.43 -4.00
CA ALA A 81 -2.01 3.64 -3.47
C ALA A 81 -3.50 3.40 -3.20
N SER A 82 -4.22 2.81 -4.16
CA SER A 82 -5.64 2.46 -4.02
C SER A 82 -5.90 1.42 -2.92
N GLN A 83 -4.96 0.50 -2.69
CA GLN A 83 -5.03 -0.48 -1.61
C GLN A 83 -4.81 0.18 -0.24
N ASN A 84 -3.85 1.09 -0.14
CA ASN A 84 -3.56 1.84 1.08
C ASN A 84 -4.74 2.74 1.45
N ALA A 85 -5.32 3.47 0.50
CA ALA A 85 -6.49 4.32 0.72
C ALA A 85 -7.68 3.52 1.27
N ARG A 86 -7.97 2.35 0.69
CA ARG A 86 -9.02 1.46 1.21
C ARG A 86 -8.72 0.95 2.62
N THR A 87 -7.46 0.64 2.90
CA THR A 87 -7.04 0.18 4.24
C THR A 87 -7.20 1.28 5.28
N LEU A 88 -6.84 2.52 4.96
CA LEU A 88 -7.06 3.68 5.83
C LEU A 88 -8.54 3.92 6.05
N ALA A 89 -9.34 3.99 4.99
CA ALA A 89 -10.78 4.18 5.11
C ALA A 89 -11.46 3.08 5.93
N ASN A 90 -10.99 1.83 5.86
CA ASN A 90 -11.50 0.75 6.71
C ASN A 90 -11.09 0.91 8.17
N ARG A 91 -9.87 1.41 8.44
CA ARG A 91 -9.42 1.71 9.82
C ARG A 91 -10.19 2.89 10.41
N ASP A 92 -10.48 3.91 9.62
CA ASP A 92 -11.21 5.10 10.10
C ASP A 92 -12.66 4.77 10.47
N ARG A 93 -13.24 3.74 9.84
CA ARG A 93 -14.59 3.24 10.14
C ARG A 93 -14.61 2.12 11.19
N GLU A 94 -13.45 1.66 11.67
CA GLU A 94 -13.40 0.52 12.59
C GLU A 94 -13.99 0.90 13.95
N SER A 95 -14.81 0.02 14.51
CA SER A 95 -15.26 0.13 15.89
C SER A 95 -14.11 -0.15 16.86
N SER A 96 -14.26 0.29 18.12
CA SER A 96 -13.26 0.01 19.17
C SER A 96 -13.02 -1.50 19.38
N ALA A 97 -14.07 -2.32 19.23
CA ALA A 97 -13.98 -3.78 19.33
C ALA A 97 -13.15 -4.36 18.16
N GLU A 98 -13.45 -3.96 16.92
CA GLU A 98 -12.70 -4.39 15.73
C GLU A 98 -11.23 -3.96 15.81
N ARG A 99 -10.98 -2.72 16.26
CA ARG A 99 -9.63 -2.21 16.53
C ARG A 99 -8.87 -3.11 17.50
N SER A 100 -9.50 -3.42 18.62
CA SER A 100 -8.90 -4.22 19.70
C SER A 100 -8.59 -5.63 19.20
N GLN A 101 -9.52 -6.27 18.49
CA GLN A 101 -9.31 -7.59 17.89
C GLN A 101 -8.18 -7.58 16.84
N ARG A 102 -8.11 -6.54 16.00
CA ARG A 102 -7.06 -6.38 14.99
C ARG A 102 -5.69 -6.22 15.64
N LEU A 103 -5.58 -5.38 16.68
CA LEU A 103 -4.33 -5.17 17.43
C LEU A 103 -3.90 -6.43 18.19
N ALA A 104 -4.84 -7.13 18.84
CA ALA A 104 -4.57 -8.42 19.49
C ALA A 104 -4.03 -9.44 18.47
N SER A 105 -4.70 -9.58 17.33
CA SER A 105 -4.26 -10.48 16.25
C SER A 105 -2.88 -10.10 15.71
N GLN A 106 -2.58 -8.81 15.59
CA GLN A 106 -1.28 -8.31 15.16
C GLN A 106 -0.18 -8.64 16.17
N ASN A 107 -0.46 -8.49 17.47
CA ASN A 107 0.46 -8.83 18.54
C ASN A 107 0.74 -10.33 18.58
N SER A 108 -0.29 -11.18 18.49
CA SER A 108 -0.13 -12.64 18.45
C SER A 108 0.74 -13.09 17.25
N ARG A 109 0.53 -12.51 16.06
CA ARG A 109 1.38 -12.80 14.89
C ARG A 109 2.82 -12.34 15.10
N THR A 110 3.01 -11.18 15.73
CA THR A 110 4.35 -10.65 16.02
C THR A 110 5.11 -11.57 16.99
N LEU A 111 4.44 -12.05 18.04
CA LEU A 111 5.02 -13.01 18.98
C LEU A 111 5.35 -14.34 18.29
N ALA A 112 4.40 -14.91 17.56
CA ALA A 112 4.61 -16.16 16.85
C ALA A 112 5.73 -16.07 15.80
N ASN A 113 5.93 -14.90 15.17
CA ASN A 113 7.06 -14.69 14.28
C ASN A 113 8.37 -14.63 15.05
N ARG A 114 8.42 -13.94 16.19
CA ARG A 114 9.60 -13.90 17.06
C ARG A 114 10.01 -15.27 17.60
N ASP A 115 9.04 -16.10 17.93
CA ASP A 115 9.29 -17.47 18.41
C ASP A 115 9.89 -18.38 17.32
N ARG A 116 9.65 -18.04 16.04
CA ARG A 116 10.20 -18.75 14.87
C ARG A 116 11.46 -18.11 14.30
N GLU A 117 11.89 -16.95 14.82
CA GLU A 117 13.10 -16.26 14.33
C GLU A 117 14.32 -17.16 14.51
N SER A 118 15.14 -17.27 13.46
CA SER A 118 16.49 -17.80 13.56
C SER A 118 17.37 -16.87 14.39
N SER A 119 18.48 -17.38 14.92
CA SER A 119 19.47 -16.57 15.66
C SER A 119 20.00 -15.39 14.85
N ALA A 120 20.17 -15.56 13.54
CA ALA A 120 20.61 -14.49 12.63
C ALA A 120 19.55 -13.39 12.51
N GLU A 121 18.29 -13.75 12.27
CA GLU A 121 17.18 -12.80 12.19
C GLU A 121 16.98 -12.05 13.51
N ARG A 122 17.06 -12.77 14.63
CA ARG A 122 16.99 -12.18 15.97
C ARG A 122 18.10 -11.18 16.21
N SER A 123 19.34 -11.53 15.88
CA SER A 123 20.51 -10.64 16.01
C SER A 123 20.37 -9.39 15.14
N GLN A 124 19.94 -9.56 13.89
CA GLN A 124 19.71 -8.46 12.97
C GLN A 124 18.61 -7.52 13.49
N ARG A 125 17.49 -8.06 13.98
CA ARG A 125 16.39 -7.27 14.55
C ARG A 125 16.85 -6.48 15.78
N LEU A 126 17.57 -7.11 16.70
CA LEU A 126 18.09 -6.43 17.91
C LEU A 126 19.11 -5.34 17.55
N THR A 127 19.99 -5.60 16.58
CA THR A 127 20.95 -4.60 16.08
C THR A 127 20.23 -3.39 15.50
N GLN A 128 19.21 -3.60 14.66
CA GLN A 128 18.39 -2.51 14.13
C GLN A 128 17.63 -1.76 15.23
N GLN A 129 17.10 -2.47 16.23
CA GLN A 129 16.41 -1.86 17.36
C GLN A 129 17.37 -0.99 18.19
N ASN A 130 18.59 -1.47 18.44
CA ASN A 130 19.62 -0.73 19.15
C ASN A 130 20.05 0.50 18.36
N ALA A 131 20.32 0.38 17.06
CA ALA A 131 20.67 1.51 16.19
C ALA A 131 19.59 2.60 16.20
N ARG A 132 18.30 2.21 16.10
CA ARG A 132 17.17 3.16 16.21
C ARG A 132 17.10 3.81 17.59
N SER A 133 17.31 3.03 18.65
CA SER A 133 17.30 3.55 20.03
C SER A 133 18.43 4.53 20.27
N THR A 134 19.64 4.23 19.80
CA THR A 134 20.80 5.13 19.85
C THR A 134 20.51 6.40 19.07
N ARG A 135 20.02 6.32 17.82
CA ARG A 135 19.64 7.49 17.01
C ARG A 135 18.59 8.36 17.70
N ASN A 136 17.59 7.74 18.35
CA ASN A 136 16.57 8.48 19.09
C ASN A 136 17.14 9.14 20.35
N ARG A 137 18.08 8.48 21.04
CA ARG A 137 18.78 9.05 22.20
C ARG A 137 19.67 10.21 21.79
N THR A 138 20.49 10.06 20.74
CA THR A 138 21.32 11.16 20.24
C THR A 138 20.45 12.34 19.84
N ARG A 139 19.38 12.13 19.05
CA ARG A 139 18.41 13.20 18.72
C ARG A 139 17.83 13.88 19.97
N ARG A 140 17.46 13.11 21.00
CA ARG A 140 16.97 13.67 22.27
C ARG A 140 18.05 14.39 23.07
N GLN A 141 19.32 13.98 22.99
CA GLN A 141 20.43 14.67 23.64
C GLN A 141 20.83 15.96 22.92
N HIS A 142 20.74 15.98 21.58
CA HIS A 142 20.89 17.19 20.79
C HIS A 142 19.73 18.18 21.03
N ASN A 143 18.60 17.74 21.59
CA ASN A 143 17.56 18.60 22.15
C ASN A 143 17.94 19.12 23.56
N LEU A 144 18.98 19.98 23.59
CA LEU A 144 18.96 21.27 24.30
C LEU A 144 18.56 21.30 25.79
N LEU A 145 19.39 20.76 26.69
CA LEU A 145 19.44 21.29 28.07
C LEU A 145 20.77 21.96 28.44
N ASN A 146 21.85 21.75 27.67
CA ASN A 146 23.14 22.41 27.91
C ASN A 146 23.90 22.87 26.66
N ALA A 147 23.46 22.51 25.44
CA ALA A 147 24.17 22.86 24.21
C ALA A 147 24.07 24.36 23.82
N ALA A 148 23.09 25.08 24.36
CA ALA A 148 22.98 26.53 24.16
C ALA A 148 24.12 27.32 24.87
N PHE A 149 24.78 26.74 25.87
CA PHE A 149 25.83 27.40 26.67
C PHE A 149 27.23 26.82 26.47
N ALA A 150 27.37 25.71 25.77
CA ALA A 150 28.66 25.10 25.42
C ALA A 150 28.78 25.05 23.90
N TYR A 151 29.38 26.09 23.32
CA TYR A 151 29.73 26.10 21.91
C TYR A 151 30.82 25.05 21.65
N ASP A 152 30.49 24.03 20.87
CA ASP A 152 31.41 22.97 20.43
C ASP A 152 31.80 23.21 18.97
N CYS A 153 33.01 23.69 18.73
CA CYS A 153 33.52 23.98 17.39
C CYS A 153 33.67 22.75 16.47
N THR A 154 33.47 21.54 16.98
CA THR A 154 33.48 20.30 16.18
C THR A 154 32.10 19.93 15.63
N VAL A 155 31.06 20.66 16.05
CA VAL A 155 29.67 20.44 15.62
C VAL A 155 29.29 21.48 14.57
N ASP A 156 28.82 21.01 13.42
CA ASP A 156 28.21 21.89 12.42
C ASP A 156 26.76 22.20 12.82
N TYR A 157 26.58 23.29 13.56
CA TYR A 157 25.27 23.75 14.01
C TYR A 157 24.35 24.19 12.86
N SER A 158 24.86 24.39 11.64
CA SER A 158 24.05 24.78 10.49
C SER A 158 23.18 23.64 9.93
N GLU A 159 23.51 22.38 10.24
CA GLU A 159 22.71 21.21 9.87
C GLU A 159 21.61 20.88 10.90
N LEU A 160 21.62 21.55 12.05
CA LEU A 160 20.66 21.34 13.14
C LEU A 160 19.47 22.29 13.01
N ASN A 161 18.50 21.92 12.16
CA ASN A 161 17.26 22.68 11.92
C ASN A 161 16.38 22.91 13.17
N ASP A 162 16.70 22.26 14.30
CA ASP A 162 15.97 22.36 15.56
C ASP A 162 16.53 23.46 16.49
N ILE A 163 17.65 24.12 16.12
CA ILE A 163 18.28 25.19 16.89
C ILE A 163 18.09 26.53 16.15
N ASP A 164 17.09 27.31 16.55
CA ASP A 164 16.92 28.70 16.11
C ASP A 164 17.60 29.64 17.13
N ILE A 165 18.83 30.08 16.83
CA ILE A 165 19.57 31.04 17.67
C ILE A 165 19.16 32.50 17.36
N GLY A 166 18.12 32.70 16.52
CA GLY A 166 17.72 34.02 16.05
C GLY A 166 18.76 34.67 15.14
N ARG A 167 18.41 35.78 14.49
CA ARG A 167 19.35 36.53 13.65
C ARG A 167 20.37 37.22 14.55
N MET A 168 21.66 36.98 14.32
CA MET A 168 22.78 37.59 15.06
C MET A 168 23.09 39.01 14.53
N ASP A 169 22.12 39.93 14.62
CA ASP A 169 22.20 41.28 14.05
C ASP A 169 22.51 42.39 15.07
N LYS A 170 22.52 42.09 16.37
CA LYS A 170 22.94 43.04 17.40
C LYS A 170 24.45 42.96 17.62
N ILE A 171 25.14 44.08 17.79
CA ILE A 171 26.58 44.09 18.10
C ILE A 171 26.77 44.53 19.55
N CYS A 172 27.55 43.77 20.32
CA CYS A 172 27.88 44.09 21.70
C CYS A 172 28.78 45.34 21.76
N ASN A 173 28.33 46.40 22.42
CA ASN A 173 29.07 47.67 22.53
C ASN A 173 30.40 47.57 23.30
N LEU A 174 30.61 46.49 24.07
CA LEU A 174 31.80 46.31 24.90
C LEU A 174 32.92 45.55 24.16
N CYS A 175 32.56 44.59 23.30
CA CYS A 175 33.53 43.70 22.65
C CYS A 175 33.34 43.55 21.13
N GLN A 176 32.37 44.27 20.55
CA GLN A 176 32.04 44.26 19.11
C GLN A 176 31.61 42.89 18.55
N ALA A 177 31.26 41.93 19.40
CA ALA A 177 30.75 40.63 18.97
C ALA A 177 29.29 40.72 18.48
N LYS A 178 28.94 39.95 17.44
CA LYS A 178 27.55 39.78 16.99
C LYS A 178 26.76 38.90 17.97
N MET A 179 25.54 39.31 18.30
CA MET A 179 24.64 38.67 19.26
C MET A 179 23.23 38.53 18.67
N GLY A 180 22.51 37.50 19.13
CA GLY A 180 21.15 37.19 18.71
C GLY A 180 20.15 38.24 19.19
N SER A 181 19.09 38.43 18.43
CA SER A 181 17.97 39.32 18.75
C SER A 181 17.16 38.88 19.94
#